data_AF-A0A2I8ACX7-F1
#
_entry.id   AF-A0A2I8ACX7-F1
#
_cell.length_a   1.000
_cell.length_b   1.000
_cell.length_c   1.000
_cell.angle_alpha   90.00
_cell.angle_beta   90.00
_cell.angle_gamma   90.00
#
_symmetry.space_group_name_H-M   'P 1'
#
loop_
_entity.id
_entity.type
_entity.pdbx_description
1 polymer ?
#
loop_
_entity_poly.entity_id
_entity_poly.type
_entity_poly.pdbx_seq_one_letter_code
_entity_poly.pdbx_strand_id
1 'polypeptide(L)' 'MNKSPFSTHKTTNSIDTTTKQIVDRIIRSGKMSSQDHHLLTSTVFSHHRMSDEARRQINRVFDYIQSGQLKLID' A
#
# COMPACT_ATOMS: atom_id res chain seq x y z
N MET A 1 -5.14 -4.08 39.19
CA MET A 1 -5.81 -4.78 38.07
C MET A 1 -6.54 -3.73 37.25
N ASN A 2 -5.84 -2.98 36.38
CA ASN A 2 -6.44 -1.90 35.59
C ASN A 2 -5.38 -1.36 34.61
N LYS A 3 -5.45 -1.74 33.32
CA LYS A 3 -4.73 -1.07 32.23
C LYS A 3 -5.72 -0.17 31.48
N SER A 4 -5.22 1.02 31.13
CA SER A 4 -5.88 2.23 30.57
C SER A 4 -6.71 1.99 29.28
N PRO A 5 -7.78 2.78 29.01
CA PRO A 5 -8.77 2.52 27.95
C PRO A 5 -8.46 3.19 26.60
N PHE A 6 -7.20 3.24 26.15
CA PHE A 6 -6.87 3.81 24.84
C PHE A 6 -6.12 2.81 23.96
N SER A 7 -6.86 1.84 23.40
CA SER A 7 -6.33 0.95 22.34
C SER A 7 -6.70 1.52 20.97
N THR A 8 -5.84 2.37 20.44
CA THR A 8 -5.91 2.94 19.09
C THR A 8 -5.56 1.85 18.05
N HIS A 9 -6.56 1.10 17.56
CA HIS A 9 -6.37 0.07 16.52
C HIS A 9 -7.18 0.29 15.22
N LYS A 10 -7.96 1.37 15.09
CA LYS A 10 -8.82 1.55 13.91
C LYS A 10 -8.10 2.00 12.63
N THR A 11 -6.99 2.75 12.73
CA THR A 11 -6.37 3.43 11.58
C THR A 11 -5.52 2.51 10.69
N THR A 12 -4.84 1.51 11.26
CA THR A 12 -4.01 0.57 10.48
C THR A 12 -4.86 -0.26 9.51
N ASN A 13 -6.02 -0.74 9.97
CA ASN A 13 -6.86 -1.62 9.16
C ASN A 13 -7.44 -0.93 7.92
N SER A 14 -7.79 0.37 8.02
CA SER A 14 -8.32 1.13 6.88
C SER A 14 -7.26 1.41 5.83
N ILE A 15 -6.04 1.79 6.24
CA ILE A 15 -4.92 2.06 5.31
C ILE A 15 -4.54 0.78 4.56
N ASP A 16 -4.46 -0.34 5.28
CA ASP A 16 -4.13 -1.64 4.69
C ASP A 16 -5.22 -2.08 3.69
N THR A 17 -6.50 -1.85 4.01
CA THR A 17 -7.62 -2.16 3.11
C THR A 17 -7.58 -1.33 1.84
N THR A 18 -7.37 -0.01 1.95
CA THR A 18 -7.26 0.88 0.77
C THR A 18 -6.04 0.54 -0.07
N THR A 19 -4.89 0.27 0.56
CA THR A 19 -3.65 -0.14 -0.12
C THR A 19 -3.90 -1.42 -0.93
N LYS A 20 -4.51 -2.42 -0.30
CA LYS A 20 -4.84 -3.69 -0.97
C LYS A 20 -5.71 -3.48 -2.20
N GLN A 21 -6.74 -2.63 -2.12
CA GLN A 21 -7.62 -2.34 -3.26
C GLN A 21 -6.86 -1.71 -4.43
N ILE A 22 -5.93 -0.78 -4.16
CA ILE A 22 -5.11 -0.14 -5.19
C ILE A 22 -4.14 -1.15 -5.81
N VAL A 23 -3.45 -1.93 -4.99
CA VAL A 23 -2.52 -2.98 -5.44
C VAL A 23 -3.25 -4.02 -6.31
N ASP A 24 -4.40 -4.52 -5.86
CA ASP A 24 -5.20 -5.49 -6.61
C ASP A 24 -5.65 -4.90 -7.96
N ARG A 25 -6.03 -3.62 -7.99
CA ARG A 25 -6.38 -2.93 -9.24
C ARG A 25 -5.21 -2.87 -10.22
N ILE A 26 -4.01 -2.51 -9.75
CA ILE A 26 -2.79 -2.42 -10.57
C ILE A 26 -2.37 -3.79 -11.11
N ILE A 27 -2.38 -4.82 -10.25
CA ILE A 27 -2.03 -6.18 -10.66
C ILE A 27 -3.01 -6.70 -11.71
N ARG A 28 -4.32 -6.49 -11.52
CA ARG A 28 -5.35 -6.95 -12.47
C ARG A 28 -5.29 -6.20 -13.80
N SER A 29 -4.96 -4.91 -13.80
CA SER A 29 -4.87 -4.12 -15.04
C SER A 29 -3.56 -4.36 -15.79
N GLY A 30 -2.51 -4.84 -15.11
CA GLY A 30 -1.15 -4.90 -15.64
C GLY A 30 -0.48 -3.53 -15.79
N LYS A 31 -1.11 -2.48 -15.23
CA LYS A 31 -0.81 -1.08 -15.52
C LYS A 31 -0.84 -0.26 -14.24
N MET A 32 0.15 0.62 -14.08
CA MET A 32 0.23 1.57 -12.97
C MET A 32 0.34 2.99 -13.51
N SER A 33 -0.51 3.90 -13.04
CA SER A 33 -0.40 5.32 -13.38
C SER A 33 0.73 6.01 -12.60
N SER A 34 1.19 7.16 -13.10
CA SER A 34 2.08 8.04 -12.34
C SER A 34 1.47 8.50 -11.00
N GLN A 35 0.13 8.67 -10.96
CA GLN A 35 -0.60 9.00 -9.73
C GLN A 35 -0.58 7.84 -8.72
N ASP A 36 -0.77 6.60 -9.19
CA ASP A 36 -0.71 5.41 -8.35
C ASP A 36 0.69 5.23 -7.76
N HIS A 37 1.72 5.43 -8.57
CA HIS A 37 3.11 5.40 -8.12
C HIS A 37 3.37 6.40 -6.98
N HIS A 38 2.94 7.65 -7.16
CA HIS A 38 3.13 8.69 -6.14
C HIS A 38 2.38 8.36 -4.85
N LEU A 39 1.14 7.89 -4.96
CA LEU A 39 0.31 7.50 -3.82
C LEU A 39 0.93 6.35 -3.03
N LEU A 40 1.38 5.29 -3.70
CA LEU A 40 2.00 4.14 -3.05
C LEU A 40 3.34 4.53 -2.39
N THR A 41 4.15 5.33 -3.08
CA THR A 41 5.42 5.86 -2.54
C THR A 41 5.16 6.68 -1.27
N SER A 42 4.25 7.64 -1.33
CA SER A 42 3.88 8.48 -0.18
C SER A 42 3.35 7.64 0.99
N THR A 43 2.57 6.60 0.70
CA THR A 43 2.01 5.70 1.72
C THR A 43 3.11 4.92 2.45
N VAL A 44 4.11 4.39 1.72
CA VAL A 44 5.26 3.67 2.30
C VAL A 44 6.09 4.56 3.23
N PHE A 45 6.29 5.83 2.86
CA PHE A 45 7.07 6.79 3.63
C PHE A 45 6.25 7.56 4.67
N SER A 46 4.93 7.39 4.71
CA SER A 46 4.10 8.05 5.70
C SER A 46 4.43 7.51 7.10
N HIS A 47 4.49 8.40 8.11
CA HIS A 47 4.70 8.03 9.52
C HIS A 47 3.51 7.26 10.13
N HIS A 48 2.54 6.84 9.32
CA HIS A 48 1.39 6.08 9.76
C HIS A 48 1.79 4.62 10.00
N ARG A 49 1.12 3.97 10.97
CA ARG A 49 1.33 2.56 11.32
C ARG A 49 0.73 1.64 10.24
N MET A 50 1.33 1.62 9.06
CA MET A 50 1.05 0.62 8.01
C MET A 50 1.62 -0.73 8.45
N SER A 51 0.89 -1.82 8.20
CA SER A 51 1.41 -3.16 8.50
C SER A 51 2.56 -3.56 7.55
N ASP A 52 3.39 -4.49 8.02
CA ASP A 52 4.47 -5.03 7.18
C ASP A 52 3.92 -5.77 5.95
N GLU A 53 2.71 -6.32 6.04
CA GLU A 53 2.06 -6.98 4.91
C GLU A 53 1.65 -5.99 3.82
N ALA A 54 1.02 -4.87 4.20
CA ALA A 54 0.71 -3.80 3.24
C ALA A 54 1.99 -3.24 2.61
N ARG A 55 3.07 -3.08 3.37
CA ARG A 55 4.38 -2.67 2.83
C ARG A 55 4.93 -3.67 1.81
N ARG A 56 4.87 -4.98 2.11
CA ARG A 56 5.32 -6.04 1.19
C ARG A 56 4.52 -6.04 -0.11
N GLN A 57 3.21 -5.79 -0.05
CA GLN A 57 2.36 -5.72 -1.23
C GLN A 57 2.76 -4.56 -2.15
N ILE A 58 3.05 -3.38 -1.58
CA ILE A 58 3.54 -2.24 -2.35
C ILE A 58 4.90 -2.54 -2.99
N ASN A 59 5.84 -3.08 -2.21
CA ASN A 59 7.17 -3.42 -2.75
C ASN A 59 7.08 -4.40 -3.93
N ARG A 60 6.19 -5.39 -3.86
CA ARG A 60 5.96 -6.34 -4.96
C ARG A 60 5.46 -5.66 -6.24
N VAL A 61 4.63 -4.62 -6.12
CA VAL A 61 4.21 -3.82 -7.29
C VAL A 61 5.42 -3.11 -7.91
N PHE A 62 6.29 -2.53 -7.10
CA PHE A 62 7.51 -1.88 -7.60
C PHE A 62 8.48 -2.88 -8.26
N ASP A 63 8.64 -4.07 -7.68
CA ASP A 63 9.43 -5.15 -8.29
C ASP A 63 8.86 -5.56 -9.66
N TYR A 64 7.52 -5.58 -9.79
CA TYR A 64 6.86 -5.88 -11.06
C TYR A 64 7.03 -4.77 -12.10
N ILE A 65 7.14 -3.52 -11.69
CA ILE A 65 7.49 -2.42 -12.58
C ILE A 65 8.96 -2.56 -13.03
N GLN A 66 9.87 -2.79 -12.09
CA GLN A 66 11.30 -2.91 -12.37
C GLN A 66 11.62 -4.12 -13.28
N SER A 67 10.90 -5.23 -13.09
CA SER A 67 11.03 -6.43 -13.94
C SER A 67 10.25 -6.35 -15.26
N GLY A 68 9.50 -5.27 -15.50
CA GLY A 68 8.70 -5.08 -16.72
C GLY A 68 7.41 -5.89 -16.80
N GLN A 69 7.00 -6.56 -15.72
CA GLN A 69 5.73 -7.28 -15.62
C GLN A 69 4.52 -6.34 -15.55
N LEU A 70 4.73 -5.14 -15.00
CA LEU A 70 3.76 -4.05 -15.04
C LEU A 70 4.26 -2.94 -15.94
N LYS A 71 3.34 -2.27 -16.63
CA LYS A 71 3.65 -1.07 -17.41
C LYS A 71 3.31 0.17 -16.61
N LEU A 72 4.26 1.08 -16.49
CA LEU A 72 3.96 2.46 -16.12
C LEU A 72 3.21 3.10 -17.30
N ILE A 73 2.05 3.67 -17.02
CA ILE A 73 1.20 4.35 -17.99
C ILE A 73 0.85 5.75 -17.47
N ASP A 74 0.29 6.58 -18.35
CA ASP A 74 0.16 8.05 -18.27
C ASP A 74 1.39 8.81 -18.76
#